data_AF-A0A448WJA2-F1
#
_entry.id   AF-A0A448WJA2-F1
#
_cell.length_a   1.000
_cell.length_b   1.000
_cell.length_c   1.000
_cell.angle_alpha   90.00
_cell.angle_beta   90.00
_cell.angle_gamma   90.00
#
_symmetry.space_group_name_H-M   'P 1'
#
loop_
_entity.id
_entity.type
_entity.pdbx_description
1 polymer ?
#
loop_
_entity_poly.entity_id
_entity_poly.type
_entity_poly.pdbx_seq_one_letter_code
_entity_poly.pdbx_strand_id
1 'polypeptide(L)'
;MISALPVSPTVIRVIRVFRIGRVLRLVKSAVGIRTLLFALIVSLPALFNIGLLLFLVIFIYAIVGMSFFGELSYHAGIDADFNFETFPQALMVLIQISTSAGKTPFSS
;
A
#
# COMPACT_ATOMS: atom_id res chain seq x y z
N MET A 1 19.89 32.83 11.48
CA MET A 1 20.92 32.72 10.42
C MET A 1 21.08 31.26 9.92
N ILE A 2 20.07 30.64 9.29
CA ILE A 2 20.20 29.32 8.59
C ILE A 2 19.43 29.32 7.24
N SER A 3 19.25 30.48 6.60
CA SER A 3 18.38 30.61 5.41
C SER A 3 19.14 30.81 4.09
N ALA A 4 20.34 30.26 3.93
CA ALA A 4 21.18 30.49 2.73
C ALA A 4 21.82 29.22 2.12
N LEU A 5 21.21 28.04 2.32
CA LEU A 5 21.57 26.86 1.52
C LEU A 5 20.41 26.56 0.54
N PRO A 6 20.65 26.48 -0.78
CA PRO A 6 19.66 26.08 -1.78
C PRO A 6 19.37 24.57 -1.74
N VAL A 7 19.25 24.00 -0.54
CA VAL A 7 18.86 22.59 -0.36
C VAL A 7 17.35 22.53 -0.29
N SER A 8 16.76 22.03 -1.38
CA SER A 8 15.33 21.71 -1.45
C SER A 8 14.91 20.85 -0.25
N PRO A 9 13.72 21.08 0.35
CA PRO A 9 13.20 20.29 1.48
C PRO A 9 13.15 18.78 1.18
N THR A 10 13.08 18.39 -0.09
CA THR A 10 13.17 17.00 -0.54
C THR A 10 14.53 16.38 -0.24
N VAL A 11 15.63 17.12 -0.42
CA VAL A 11 17.01 16.64 -0.16
C VAL A 11 17.20 16.38 1.34
N ILE A 12 16.66 17.25 2.19
CA ILE A 12 16.69 17.08 3.65
C ILE A 12 15.93 15.81 4.07
N ARG A 13 14.77 15.54 3.47
CA ARG A 13 14.01 14.29 3.68
C ARG A 13 14.80 13.08 3.21
N VAL A 14 15.40 13.13 2.03
CA VAL A 14 16.19 12.02 1.46
C VAL A 14 17.41 11.69 2.33
N ILE A 15 18.12 12.68 2.87
CA ILE A 15 19.26 12.46 3.78
C ILE A 15 18.81 11.78 5.09
N ARG A 16 17.64 12.14 5.61
CA ARG A 16 17.05 11.45 6.79
C ARG A 16 16.72 9.99 6.46
N VAL A 17 16.11 9.71 5.31
CA VAL A 17 15.82 8.33 4.87
C VAL A 17 17.12 7.54 4.67
N PHE A 18 18.16 8.15 4.12
CA PHE A 18 19.47 7.51 3.95
C PHE A 18 20.11 7.11 5.30
N ARG A 19 19.97 7.95 6.34
CA ARG A 19 20.37 7.60 7.70
C ARG A 19 19.58 6.42 8.27
N ILE A 20 18.27 6.34 8.04
CA ILE A 20 17.44 5.18 8.42
C ILE A 20 17.92 3.93 7.67
N GLY A 21 18.31 4.06 6.40
CA GLY A 21 18.93 2.98 5.62
C GLY A 21 20.24 2.45 6.24
N ARG A 22 21.02 3.28 6.93
CA ARG A 22 22.19 2.83 7.71
C ARG A 22 21.79 2.05 8.96
N VAL A 23 20.68 2.39 9.61
CA VAL A 23 20.13 1.63 10.74
C VAL A 23 19.65 0.24 10.29
N LEU A 24 19.07 0.12 9.09
CA LEU A 24 18.77 -1.20 8.49
C LEU A 24 20.03 -2.05 8.26
N ARG A 25 21.21 -1.43 8.14
CA ARG A 25 22.50 -2.14 8.06
C ARG A 25 22.93 -2.71 9.42
N LEU A 26 22.64 -2.02 10.53
CA LEU A 26 22.81 -2.55 11.90
C LEU A 26 21.89 -3.77 12.14
N VAL A 27 20.67 -3.74 11.61
CA VAL A 27 19.73 -4.87 11.62
C VAL A 27 20.30 -6.07 10.82
N LYS A 28 21.00 -5.84 9.72
CA LYS A 28 21.72 -6.89 8.97
C LYS A 28 22.87 -7.54 9.75
N SER A 29 23.49 -6.84 10.71
CA SER A 29 24.53 -7.43 11.58
C SER A 29 23.96 -8.38 12.64
N ALA A 30 22.66 -8.33 12.92
CA ALA A 30 22.00 -9.27 13.84
C ALA A 30 21.70 -10.59 13.11
N VAL A 31 22.48 -11.64 13.42
CA VAL A 31 22.38 -12.97 12.81
C VAL A 31 20.96 -13.56 12.90
N GLY A 32 20.23 -13.32 13.99
CA GLY A 32 18.84 -13.77 14.14
C GLY A 32 17.87 -13.14 13.15
N ILE A 33 18.04 -11.84 12.84
CA ILE A 33 17.18 -11.13 11.88
C ILE A 33 17.49 -11.59 10.45
N ARG A 34 18.76 -11.91 10.15
CA ARG A 34 19.14 -12.47 8.84
C ARG A 34 18.42 -13.79 8.57
N THR A 35 18.28 -14.67 9.57
CA THR A 35 17.55 -15.95 9.42
C THR A 35 16.07 -15.72 9.18
N LEU A 36 15.42 -14.80 9.91
CA LEU A 36 14.02 -14.43 9.68
C LEU A 36 13.79 -13.80 8.30
N LEU A 37 14.66 -12.88 7.88
CA LEU A 37 14.61 -12.27 6.55
C LEU A 37 14.84 -13.32 5.45
N PHE A 38 15.73 -14.28 5.66
CA PHE A 38 15.94 -15.37 4.71
C PHE A 38 14.71 -16.28 4.63
N ALA A 39 14.11 -16.65 5.77
CA ALA A 39 12.85 -17.39 5.79
C ALA A 39 11.71 -16.61 5.09
N LEU A 40 11.63 -15.29 5.32
CA LEU A 40 10.69 -14.41 4.64
C LEU A 40 10.93 -14.42 3.12
N ILE A 41 12.19 -14.29 2.68
CA ILE A 41 12.55 -14.31 1.25
C ILE A 41 12.29 -15.68 0.62
N VAL A 42 12.48 -16.77 1.34
CA VAL A 42 12.15 -18.12 0.86
C VAL A 42 10.64 -18.32 0.74
N SER A 43 9.84 -17.67 1.61
CA SER A 43 8.38 -17.68 1.53
C SER A 43 7.81 -16.72 0.48
N LEU A 44 8.56 -15.68 0.09
CA LEU A 44 8.14 -14.69 -0.92
C LEU A 44 7.75 -15.31 -2.27
N PRO A 45 8.51 -16.27 -2.87
CA PRO A 45 8.11 -16.93 -4.12
C PRO A 45 6.76 -17.64 -4.02
N ALA A 46 6.52 -18.33 -2.90
CA ALA A 46 5.24 -19.00 -2.66
C ALA A 46 4.11 -17.97 -2.44
N LEU A 47 4.40 -16.90 -1.69
CA LEU A 47 3.49 -15.78 -1.49
C LEU A 47 3.20 -15.03 -2.78
N PHE A 48 4.16 -14.92 -3.70
CA PHE A 48 3.98 -14.28 -5.00
C PHE A 48 3.00 -15.05 -5.87
N ASN A 49 3.05 -16.39 -5.87
CA ASN A 49 2.08 -17.20 -6.60
C ASN A 49 0.65 -17.00 -6.06
N ILE A 50 0.47 -16.99 -4.74
CA ILE A 50 -0.83 -16.73 -4.08
C ILE A 50 -1.26 -15.28 -4.32
N GLY A 51 -0.34 -14.34 -4.20
CA GLY A 51 -0.57 -12.91 -4.42
C GLY A 51 -0.94 -12.60 -5.86
N LEU A 52 -0.38 -13.31 -6.84
CA LEU A 52 -0.72 -13.18 -8.25
C LEU A 52 -2.11 -13.73 -8.55
N LEU A 53 -2.49 -14.86 -7.93
CA LEU A 53 -3.86 -15.37 -7.95
C LEU A 53 -4.83 -14.36 -7.32
N LEU A 54 -4.51 -13.84 -6.14
CA LEU A 54 -5.30 -12.83 -5.44
C LEU A 54 -5.45 -11.55 -6.28
N PHE A 55 -4.36 -11.09 -6.89
CA PHE A 55 -4.35 -9.92 -7.77
C PHE A 55 -5.26 -10.12 -8.97
N LEU A 56 -5.25 -11.30 -9.59
CA LEU A 56 -6.15 -11.63 -10.68
C LEU A 56 -7.62 -11.60 -10.25
N VAL A 57 -7.93 -12.16 -9.08
CA VAL A 57 -9.28 -12.11 -8.50
C VAL A 57 -9.71 -10.65 -8.26
N ILE A 58 -8.86 -9.85 -7.61
CA ILE A 58 -9.10 -8.42 -7.38
C ILE A 58 -9.30 -7.67 -8.70
N PHE A 59 -8.52 -7.99 -9.73
CA PHE A 59 -8.63 -7.35 -11.04
C PHE A 59 -9.98 -7.62 -11.71
N ILE A 60 -10.45 -8.87 -11.68
CA ILE A 60 -11.77 -9.25 -12.21
C ILE A 60 -12.87 -8.52 -11.42
N TYR A 61 -12.80 -8.54 -10.09
CA TYR A 61 -13.76 -7.84 -9.23
C TYR A 61 -13.72 -6.32 -9.39
N ALA A 62 -12.56 -5.73 -9.73
CA ALA A 62 -12.46 -4.30 -10.00
C ALA A 62 -13.20 -3.92 -11.28
N ILE A 63 -13.06 -4.70 -12.35
CA ILE A 63 -13.77 -4.46 -13.63
C ILE A 63 -15.27 -4.63 -13.43
N VAL A 64 -15.69 -5.73 -12.80
CA VAL A 64 -17.11 -5.97 -12.47
C VAL A 64 -17.63 -4.85 -11.55
N GLY A 65 -16.86 -4.47 -10.53
CA GLY A 65 -17.19 -3.37 -9.63
C GLY A 65 -17.40 -2.06 -10.38
N MET A 66 -16.51 -1.69 -11.30
CA MET A 66 -16.66 -0.49 -12.11
C MET A 66 -17.87 -0.56 -13.06
N SER A 67 -18.13 -1.71 -13.69
CA SER A 67 -19.25 -1.87 -14.62
C SER A 67 -20.62 -1.86 -13.93
N PHE A 68 -20.72 -2.34 -12.69
CA PHE A 68 -21.99 -2.42 -11.96
C PHE A 68 -22.20 -1.26 -10.97
N PHE A 69 -21.14 -0.78 -10.33
CA PHE A 69 -21.19 0.25 -9.29
C PHE A 69 -20.61 1.61 -9.73
N GLY A 70 -20.11 1.74 -10.97
CA GLY A 70 -19.55 3.00 -11.50
C GLY A 70 -20.59 4.08 -11.82
N GLU A 71 -21.86 3.72 -12.02
CA GLU A 71 -22.97 4.68 -12.25
C GLU A 71 -23.84 4.92 -11.01
N LEU A 72 -23.54 4.28 -9.87
CA LEU A 72 -24.35 4.46 -8.66
C LEU A 72 -24.12 5.87 -8.11
N SER A 73 -25.20 6.64 -8.03
CA SER A 73 -25.22 7.96 -7.40
C SER A 73 -24.70 7.85 -5.96
N TYR A 74 -23.69 8.66 -5.62
CA TYR A 74 -23.03 8.76 -4.32
C TYR A 74 -24.02 8.84 -3.15
N HIS A 75 -24.49 7.71 -2.61
CA HIS A 75 -25.39 7.66 -1.47
C HIS A 75 -24.87 6.67 -0.43
N ALA A 76 -24.57 7.22 0.76
CA ALA A 76 -24.39 6.53 2.04
C ALA A 76 -23.32 5.41 2.09
N GLY A 77 -22.06 5.74 1.77
CA GLY A 77 -20.89 4.87 2.03
C GLY A 77 -19.83 4.83 0.92
N ILE A 78 -20.14 5.39 -0.25
CA ILE A 78 -19.18 5.69 -1.30
C ILE A 78 -18.63 7.09 -1.04
N ASP A 79 -17.48 7.19 -0.39
CA ASP A 79 -16.75 8.46 -0.23
C ASP A 79 -16.05 8.82 -1.54
N ALA A 80 -15.78 10.11 -1.79
CA ALA A 80 -15.04 10.59 -2.97
C ALA A 80 -13.67 9.91 -3.16
N ASP A 81 -13.08 9.40 -2.06
CA ASP A 81 -11.80 8.70 -2.06
C ASP A 81 -11.93 7.17 -2.26
N PHE A 82 -13.11 6.57 -2.00
CA PHE A 82 -13.35 5.13 -2.02
C PHE A 82 -14.55 4.78 -2.91
N ASN A 83 -14.33 4.81 -4.23
CA ASN A 83 -15.37 4.55 -5.23
C ASN A 83 -14.95 3.50 -6.27
N PHE A 84 -15.90 3.12 -7.12
CA PHE A 84 -15.68 2.25 -8.28
C PHE A 84 -15.74 3.03 -9.60
N GLU A 85 -15.41 4.33 -9.59
CA GLU A 85 -15.39 5.14 -10.82
C GLU A 85 -14.09 4.96 -11.60
N THR A 86 -12.96 4.90 -10.89
CA THR A 86 -11.64 4.71 -11.51
C THR A 86 -10.96 3.44 -11.03
N PHE A 87 -10.13 2.86 -11.89
CA PHE A 87 -9.40 1.62 -11.60
C PHE A 87 -8.56 1.68 -10.31
N PRO A 88 -7.79 2.75 -10.02
CA PRO A 88 -7.04 2.84 -8.76
C PRO A 88 -7.94 2.90 -7.52
N GLN A 89 -9.10 3.57 -7.61
CA GLN A 89 -10.05 3.67 -6.50
C GLN A 89 -10.72 2.31 -6.24
N ALA A 90 -11.18 1.62 -7.29
CA ALA A 90 -11.72 0.27 -7.21
C ALA A 90 -10.70 -0.72 -6.61
N LEU A 91 -9.43 -0.60 -6.99
CA LEU A 91 -8.34 -1.39 -6.42
C LEU A 91 -8.15 -1.12 -4.93
N MET A 92 -8.15 0.14 -4.50
CA MET A 92 -8.04 0.50 -3.08
C MET A 92 -9.18 -0.05 -2.24
N VAL A 93 -10.42 0.03 -2.74
CA VAL A 93 -11.60 -0.54 -2.06
C VAL A 93 -11.46 -2.05 -1.90
N LEU A 94 -11.05 -2.77 -2.95
CA LEU A 94 -10.88 -4.22 -2.89
C LEU A 94 -9.71 -4.65 -1.99
N ILE A 95 -8.63 -3.86 -1.91
CA ILE A 95 -7.53 -4.08 -0.96
C ILE A 95 -8.02 -3.89 0.48
N GLN A 96 -8.84 -2.88 0.73
CA GLN A 96 -9.45 -2.65 2.05
C GLN A 96 -10.33 -3.82 2.47
N ILE A 97 -11.19 -4.30 1.57
CA ILE A 97 -12.05 -5.46 1.79
C ILE A 97 -11.20 -6.71 2.07
N SER A 98 -10.14 -6.94 1.28
CA SER A 98 -9.21 -8.07 1.46
C SER A 98 -8.49 -8.03 2.82
N THR A 99 -8.24 -6.83 3.34
CA THR A 99 -7.59 -6.61 4.64
C THR A 99 -8.62 -6.47 5.77
N SER A 100 -9.92 -6.56 5.46
CA SER A 100 -11.04 -6.26 6.37
C SER A 100 -10.92 -4.90 7.09
N ALA A 101 -10.18 -3.96 6.50
CA ALA A 101 -9.99 -2.62 7.05
C ALA A 101 -11.23 -1.77 6.73
N GLY A 102 -12.35 -2.06 7.40
CA GLY A 102 -13.60 -1.36 7.22
C GLY A 102 -13.52 0.06 7.76
N LYS A 103 -13.55 1.07 6.87
CA LYS A 103 -14.02 2.40 7.25
C LYS A 103 -15.53 2.32 7.41
N THR A 104 -16.00 2.33 8.66
CA THR A 104 -17.43 2.42 8.95
C THR A 104 -17.95 3.78 8.45
N PRO A 105 -19.10 3.84 7.76
CA PRO A 105 -19.70 5.09 7.26
C PRO A 105 -20.17 6.07 8.36
N PHE A 106 -19.87 5.79 9.63
CA PHE A 106 -20.24 6.60 10.81
C PHE A 106 -19.05 7.37 11.42
N SER A 107 -17.91 7.46 10.73
CA SER A 107 -16.66 8.04 11.24
C SER A 107 -16.21 9.32 10.51
N SER A 108 -17.13 10.21 10.16
CA SER A 108 -16.89 11.65 9.96
C SER A 108 -18.19 12.38 9.71
#